data_AF-A0A2N0V0Q9-F1
#
_entry.id   AF-A0A2N0V0Q9-F1
#
_cell.length_a   1.000
_cell.length_b   1.000
_cell.length_c   1.000
_cell.angle_alpha   90.00
_cell.angle_beta   90.00
_cell.angle_gamma   90.00
#
_symmetry.space_group_name_H-M   'P 1'
#
loop_
_entity.id
_entity.type
_entity.pdbx_description
1 polymer ?
#
loop_
_entity_poly.entity_id
_entity_poly.type
_entity_poly.pdbx_seq_one_letter_code
_entity_poly.pdbx_strand_id
1 'polypeptide(L)'
;MLLFFRNIPASTRPNELYSYVAMAVSEDLIEQAKHVITVDVMVIRDKRSNQLEHHGLVSVNSDEAGIRAIKNLNGLLFNGCEVLVRVYKQRDVKNDRRRNGVPVPSEIIEKRIQDRRRGASVEIYVDFSNVFYPITL
;
A
#
# COMPACT_ATOMS: atom_id res chain seq x y z
N MET A 1 11.41 5.52 2.69
CA MET A 1 10.25 5.55 1.76
C MET A 1 9.11 4.66 2.24
N LEU A 2 7.84 5.00 1.95
CA LEU A 2 6.70 4.09 2.13
C LEU A 2 6.27 3.51 0.77
N LEU A 3 6.07 2.20 0.71
CA LEU A 3 5.64 1.45 -0.46
C LEU A 3 4.25 0.85 -0.24
N PHE A 4 3.39 0.99 -1.23
CA PHE A 4 2.06 0.41 -1.26
C PHE A 4 2.01 -0.74 -2.25
N PHE A 5 1.67 -1.93 -1.75
CA PHE A 5 1.46 -3.15 -2.50
C PHE A 5 -0.03 -3.35 -2.69
N ARG A 6 -0.49 -3.33 -3.94
CA ARG A 6 -1.88 -3.59 -4.30
C ARG A 6 -2.04 -5.03 -4.75
N ASN A 7 -3.19 -5.63 -4.43
CA ASN A 7 -3.60 -6.94 -4.93
C ASN A 7 -2.73 -8.09 -4.41
N ILE A 8 -2.38 -8.05 -3.12
CA ILE A 8 -1.71 -9.19 -2.48
C ILE A 8 -2.75 -10.32 -2.23
N PRO A 9 -2.32 -11.58 -2.18
CA PRO A 9 -3.19 -12.70 -1.82
C PRO A 9 -3.84 -12.51 -0.43
N ALA A 10 -5.06 -13.03 -0.24
CA ALA A 10 -5.78 -12.92 1.02
C ALA A 10 -5.08 -13.62 2.20
N SER A 11 -4.33 -14.69 1.93
CA SER A 11 -3.58 -15.44 2.93
C SER A 11 -2.23 -14.81 3.29
N THR A 12 -1.91 -13.64 2.72
CA THR A 12 -0.59 -13.01 2.91
C THR A 12 -0.36 -12.67 4.37
N ARG A 13 0.77 -13.16 4.89
CA ARG A 13 1.24 -12.80 6.23
C ARG A 13 2.27 -11.67 6.17
N PRO A 14 2.38 -10.83 7.22
CA PRO A 14 3.37 -9.75 7.25
C PRO A 14 4.82 -10.23 7.05
N ASN A 15 5.19 -11.39 7.60
CA ASN A 15 6.54 -11.97 7.45
C ASN A 15 6.84 -12.46 6.03
N GLU A 16 5.85 -13.00 5.32
CA GLU A 16 5.99 -13.40 3.91
C GLU A 16 6.21 -12.17 3.02
N LEU A 17 5.39 -11.14 3.24
CA LEU A 17 5.54 -9.87 2.52
C LEU A 17 6.88 -9.20 2.86
N TYR A 18 7.31 -9.25 4.12
CA TYR A 18 8.64 -8.80 4.53
C TYR A 18 9.75 -9.49 3.74
N SER A 19 9.74 -10.82 3.70
CA SER A 19 10.75 -11.62 3.01
C SER A 19 10.76 -11.32 1.50
N TYR A 20 9.58 -11.17 0.90
CA TYR A 20 9.42 -10.82 -0.50
C TYR A 20 10.03 -9.45 -0.83
N VAL A 21 9.83 -8.44 0.03
CA VAL A 21 10.43 -7.11 -0.16
C VAL A 21 11.92 -7.11 0.13
N ALA A 22 12.35 -7.77 1.19
CA ALA A 22 13.75 -7.89 1.58
C ALA A 22 14.60 -8.41 0.42
N MET A 23 14.19 -9.51 -0.22
CA MET A 23 14.88 -10.09 -1.38
C MET A 23 15.00 -9.15 -2.58
N ALA A 24 14.07 -8.20 -2.73
CA ALA A 24 14.06 -7.27 -3.86
C ALA A 24 14.92 -6.03 -3.64
N VAL A 25 15.31 -5.75 -2.40
CA VAL A 25 16.08 -4.56 -2.02
C VAL A 25 17.58 -4.81 -2.10
N SER A 26 18.04 -6.01 -1.71
CA SER A 26 19.45 -6.40 -1.71
C SER A 26 19.59 -7.91 -1.86
N GLU A 27 20.70 -8.38 -2.44
CA GLU A 27 21.08 -9.80 -2.47
C GLU A 27 21.75 -10.24 -1.15
N ASP A 28 22.34 -9.30 -0.41
CA ASP A 28 23.02 -9.56 0.87
C ASP A 28 22.03 -9.63 2.04
N LEU A 29 21.89 -10.82 2.64
CA LEU A 29 20.99 -11.11 3.78
C LEU A 29 21.09 -10.11 4.95
N ILE A 30 22.30 -9.62 5.25
CA ILE A 30 22.52 -8.66 6.34
C ILE A 30 22.00 -7.27 5.97
N GLU A 31 22.14 -6.86 4.72
CA GLU A 31 21.67 -5.56 4.23
C GLU A 31 20.14 -5.57 4.03
N GLN A 32 19.57 -6.70 3.62
CA GLN A 32 18.13 -6.91 3.52
C GLN A 32 17.40 -6.54 4.82
N ALA A 33 17.90 -7.04 5.96
CA ALA A 33 17.30 -6.81 7.27
C ALA A 33 17.35 -5.34 7.73
N LYS A 34 18.35 -4.59 7.26
CA LYS A 34 18.51 -3.16 7.59
C LYS A 34 17.54 -2.28 6.81
N HIS A 35 17.13 -2.72 5.62
CA HIS A 35 16.38 -1.86 4.70
C HIS A 35 14.87 -1.87 4.92
N VAL A 36 14.28 -2.99 5.35
CA VAL A 36 12.84 -3.09 5.61
C VAL A 36 12.57 -2.84 7.10
N ILE A 37 11.85 -1.76 7.41
CA ILE A 37 11.59 -1.33 8.79
C ILE A 37 10.29 -1.93 9.31
N THR A 38 9.18 -1.73 8.59
CA THR A 38 7.85 -2.20 9.00
C THR A 38 7.08 -2.75 7.81
N VAL A 39 6.23 -3.73 8.09
CA VAL A 39 5.33 -4.35 7.10
C VAL A 39 3.97 -4.51 7.73
N ASP A 40 2.98 -3.89 7.13
CA ASP A 40 1.59 -3.96 7.53
C ASP A 40 0.75 -4.56 6.39
N VAL A 41 -0.14 -5.49 6.73
CA VAL A 41 -1.14 -6.03 5.80
C VAL A 41 -2.48 -5.41 6.16
N MET A 42 -3.13 -4.78 5.19
CA MET A 42 -4.42 -4.14 5.34
C MET A 42 -5.48 -4.78 4.46
N VAL A 43 -6.68 -4.93 5.01
CA VAL A 43 -7.85 -5.38 4.26
C VAL A 43 -8.84 -4.23 4.16
N ILE A 44 -9.36 -4.04 2.96
CA ILE A 44 -10.27 -2.97 2.63
C ILE A 44 -11.53 -3.60 2.07
N ARG A 45 -12.69 -3.27 2.63
CA ARG A 45 -13.99 -3.73 2.13
C ARG A 45 -14.69 -2.65 1.33
N ASP A 46 -15.11 -2.99 0.11
CA ASP A 46 -16.06 -2.16 -0.63
C ASP A 46 -17.46 -2.36 -0.07
N LYS A 47 -18.11 -1.29 0.39
CA LYS A 47 -19.47 -1.33 0.92
C LYS A 47 -20.51 -1.62 -0.17
N ARG A 48 -20.22 -1.31 -1.44
CA ARG A 48 -21.15 -1.49 -2.57
C ARG A 48 -21.16 -2.92 -3.09
N SER A 49 -19.97 -3.49 -3.32
CA SER A 49 -19.82 -4.83 -3.88
C SER A 49 -19.60 -5.91 -2.82
N ASN A 50 -19.37 -5.51 -1.56
CA ASN A 50 -18.99 -6.40 -0.47
C ASN A 50 -17.66 -7.15 -0.68
N GLN A 51 -16.87 -6.74 -1.67
CA GLN A 51 -15.59 -7.38 -1.98
C GLN A 51 -14.51 -6.92 -1.01
N LEU A 52 -13.64 -7.86 -0.62
CA LEU A 52 -12.46 -7.62 0.18
C LEU A 52 -11.24 -7.45 -0.74
N GLU A 53 -10.51 -6.36 -0.54
CA GLU A 53 -9.26 -6.07 -1.21
C GLU A 53 -8.13 -6.13 -0.19
N HIS A 54 -7.07 -6.86 -0.52
CA HIS A 54 -5.92 -7.04 0.36
C HIS A 54 -4.75 -6.24 -0.20
N HIS A 55 -4.10 -5.46 0.66
CA HIS A 55 -2.99 -4.58 0.31
C HIS A 55 -1.90 -4.65 1.38
N GLY A 56 -0.68 -4.33 0.99
CA GLY A 56 0.46 -4.20 1.90
C GLY A 56 0.95 -2.76 1.98
N LEU A 57 1.41 -2.35 3.15
CA LEU A 57 2.14 -1.11 3.35
C LEU A 57 3.49 -1.46 3.96
N VAL A 58 4.57 -1.05 3.28
CA VAL A 58 5.93 -1.40 3.68
C VAL A 58 6.76 -0.13 3.83
N SER A 59 7.38 0.02 4.99
CA SER A 59 8.34 1.09 5.25
C SER A 59 9.75 0.59 4.99
N VAL A 60 10.46 1.31 4.13
CA VAL A 60 11.89 1.07 3.85
C VAL A 60 12.72 2.26 4.28
N ASN A 61 13.95 2.01 4.74
CA ASN A 61 14.81 3.01 5.37
C ASN A 61 15.35 4.07 4.39
N SER A 62 15.54 3.72 3.12
CA SER A 62 16.17 4.57 2.09
C SER A 62 15.30 4.63 0.84
N ASP A 63 15.42 5.74 0.11
CA ASP A 63 14.69 5.95 -1.12
C ASP A 63 15.27 5.10 -2.26
N GLU A 64 16.59 4.89 -2.28
CA GLU A 64 17.27 3.99 -3.23
C GLU A 64 16.75 2.56 -3.08
N ALA A 65 16.67 2.07 -1.84
CA ALA A 65 16.08 0.76 -1.52
C ALA A 65 14.63 0.66 -2.01
N GLY A 66 13.82 1.70 -1.78
CA GLY A 66 12.43 1.74 -2.22
C GLY A 66 12.28 1.74 -3.74
N ILE A 67 13.10 2.51 -4.45
CA ILE A 67 13.11 2.55 -5.92
C ILE A 67 13.51 1.18 -6.49
N ARG A 68 14.53 0.52 -5.91
CA ARG A 68 14.92 -0.84 -6.29
C ARG A 68 13.78 -1.82 -6.09
N ALA A 69 13.14 -1.81 -4.92
CA ALA A 69 11.99 -2.69 -4.64
C ALA A 69 10.85 -2.47 -5.64
N ILE A 70 10.50 -1.22 -5.96
CA ILE A 70 9.45 -0.94 -6.97
C ILE A 70 9.85 -1.50 -8.34
N LYS A 71 11.09 -1.23 -8.79
CA LYS A 71 11.58 -1.70 -10.08
C LYS A 71 11.56 -3.23 -10.18
N ASN A 72 11.91 -3.90 -9.09
CA ASN A 72 12.06 -5.35 -9.06
C ASN A 72 10.75 -6.08 -8.79
N LEU A 73 9.76 -5.47 -8.15
CA LEU A 73 8.54 -6.17 -7.70
C LEU A 73 7.25 -5.74 -8.42
N ASN A 74 7.21 -4.56 -9.01
CA ASN A 74 5.98 -4.07 -9.63
C ASN A 74 5.60 -4.89 -10.87
N GLY A 75 4.43 -5.51 -10.84
CA GLY A 75 3.93 -6.39 -11.90
C GLY A 75 4.45 -7.83 -11.80
N LEU A 76 5.20 -8.18 -10.74
CA LEU A 76 5.63 -9.56 -10.50
C LEU A 76 4.60 -10.34 -9.69
N LEU A 77 4.75 -11.66 -9.72
CA LEU A 77 3.92 -12.58 -8.97
C LEU A 77 4.40 -12.71 -7.52
N PHE A 78 3.48 -12.52 -6.58
CA PHE A 78 3.65 -12.84 -5.18
C PHE A 78 2.60 -13.89 -4.80
N ASN A 79 3.07 -15.11 -4.46
CA ASN A 79 2.23 -16.29 -4.22
C ASN A 79 1.15 -16.51 -5.30
N GLY A 80 1.52 -16.33 -6.57
CA GLY A 80 0.62 -16.53 -7.72
C GLY A 80 -0.29 -15.35 -8.06
N CYS A 81 -0.28 -14.26 -7.30
CA CYS A 81 -1.00 -13.04 -7.60
C CYS A 81 -0.07 -11.95 -8.14
N GLU A 82 -0.44 -11.30 -9.25
CA GLU A 82 0.28 -10.13 -9.73
C GLU A 82 0.09 -8.94 -8.77
N VAL A 83 1.20 -8.43 -8.24
CA VAL A 83 1.20 -7.31 -7.30
C VAL A 83 1.65 -6.02 -7.95
N LEU A 84 0.95 -4.93 -7.68
CA LEU A 84 1.36 -3.59 -8.12
C LEU A 84 2.02 -2.86 -6.96
N VAL A 85 3.24 -2.36 -7.18
CA VAL A 85 4.05 -1.71 -6.16
C VAL A 85 4.29 -0.27 -6.54
N ARG A 86 4.00 0.65 -5.62
CA ARG A 86 4.15 2.10 -5.85
C ARG A 86 4.52 2.84 -4.58
N VAL A 87 5.10 4.02 -4.72
CA VAL A 87 5.33 4.92 -3.59
C VAL A 87 3.99 5.33 -2.98
N TYR A 88 3.85 5.14 -1.67
CA TYR A 88 2.75 5.69 -0.91
C TYR A 88 3.07 7.13 -0.49
N LYS A 89 2.24 8.08 -0.92
CA LYS A 89 2.35 9.49 -0.52
C LYS A 89 1.12 9.85 0.31
N GLN A 90 1.33 10.18 1.57
CA GLN A 90 0.28 10.75 2.39
C GLN A 90 -0.07 12.13 1.85
N ARG A 91 -1.37 12.42 1.78
CA ARG A 91 -1.82 13.74 1.33
C ARG A 91 -1.51 14.77 2.41
N ASP A 92 -0.89 15.87 2.00
CA ASP A 92 -0.84 17.06 2.83
C ASP A 92 -2.23 17.71 2.92
N VAL A 93 -2.81 17.67 4.12
CA VAL A 93 -4.12 18.24 4.41
C VAL A 93 -4.10 19.77 4.35
N LYS A 94 -2.95 20.40 4.60
CA LYS A 94 -2.81 21.87 4.59
C LYS A 94 -2.78 22.42 3.16
N ASN A 95 -2.16 21.69 2.23
CA ASN A 95 -2.05 22.07 0.83
C ASN A 95 -3.15 21.47 -0.07
N ASP A 96 -4.20 20.87 0.52
CA ASP A 96 -5.32 20.34 -0.26
C ASP A 96 -6.27 21.48 -0.69
N ARG A 97 -6.12 21.95 -1.94
CA ARG A 97 -6.98 22.99 -2.56
C ARG A 97 -8.47 22.65 -2.52
N ARG A 98 -8.85 21.39 -2.25
CA ARG A 98 -10.25 20.97 -2.09
C ARG A 98 -10.85 21.40 -0.75
N ARG A 99 -10.01 21.57 0.29
CA ARG A 99 -10.46 21.99 1.63
C ARG A 99 -10.82 23.47 1.67
N ASN A 100 -10.10 24.30 0.93
CA ASN A 100 -10.24 25.75 0.99
C ASN A 100 -11.46 26.31 0.25
N GLY A 101 -12.39 25.44 -0.19
CA GLY A 101 -13.69 25.86 -0.72
C GLY A 101 -13.62 26.77 -1.95
N VAL A 102 -12.48 26.82 -2.66
CA VAL A 102 -12.35 27.68 -3.84
C VAL A 102 -13.48 27.33 -4.80
N PRO A 103 -14.35 28.30 -5.14
CA PRO A 103 -15.48 28.06 -6.04
C PRO A 103 -14.96 27.40 -7.30
N VAL A 104 -15.48 26.21 -7.56
CA VAL A 104 -15.14 25.46 -8.77
C VAL A 104 -16.00 26.06 -9.87
N PRO A 105 -15.41 26.58 -10.96
CA PRO A 105 -16.18 27.00 -12.13
C PRO A 105 -17.14 25.88 -12.54
N SER A 106 -18.39 26.22 -12.87
CA SER A 106 -19.47 25.29 -13.21
C SER A 106 -19.06 24.25 -14.26
N GLU A 107 -18.22 24.65 -15.22
CA GLU A 107 -17.64 23.80 -16.27
C GLU A 107 -16.71 22.68 -15.76
N ILE A 108 -16.14 22.83 -14.55
CA ILE A 108 -15.23 21.87 -13.91
C ILE A 108 -15.98 20.98 -12.90
N ILE A 109 -17.22 21.34 -12.52
CA ILE A 109 -18.02 20.59 -11.54
C ILE A 109 -18.31 19.18 -12.03
N GLU A 110 -18.68 18.99 -13.30
CA GLU A 110 -18.94 17.64 -13.85
C GLU A 110 -17.71 16.71 -13.78
N LYS A 111 -16.51 17.26 -14.00
CA LYS A 111 -15.25 16.50 -13.87
C LYS A 111 -14.95 16.10 -12.42
N ARG A 112 -15.54 16.79 -11.42
CA ARG A 112 -15.44 16.43 -10.00
C ARG A 112 -16.59 15.54 -9.51
N ILE A 113 -17.75 15.52 -10.16
CA ILE A 113 -18.79 14.50 -9.93
C ILE A 113 -18.24 13.12 -10.28
N GLN A 114 -17.34 13.04 -11.27
CA GLN A 114 -16.53 11.86 -11.57
C GLN A 114 -15.34 11.62 -10.63
N ASP A 115 -15.28 12.23 -9.44
CA ASP A 115 -14.19 11.94 -8.49
C ASP A 115 -14.23 10.44 -8.11
N ARG A 116 -13.40 9.64 -8.79
CA ARG A 116 -13.33 8.17 -8.71
C ARG A 116 -12.85 7.65 -7.34
N ARG A 117 -12.78 8.52 -6.34
CA ARG A 117 -12.30 8.22 -5.00
C ARG A 117 -13.41 7.52 -4.23
N ARG A 118 -13.15 6.29 -3.82
CA ARG A 118 -14.13 5.45 -3.14
C ARG A 118 -14.37 5.80 -1.66
N GLY A 119 -13.73 6.83 -1.10
CA GLY A 119 -13.64 7.13 0.33
C GLY A 119 -14.83 6.72 1.20
N ALA A 120 -16.04 7.25 0.94
CA ALA A 120 -17.24 6.93 1.73
C ALA A 120 -17.76 5.48 1.52
N SER A 121 -17.46 4.89 0.37
CA SER A 121 -17.86 3.54 -0.06
C SER A 121 -16.90 2.46 0.41
N VAL A 122 -15.90 2.79 1.22
CA VAL A 122 -14.86 1.86 1.64
C VAL A 122 -14.73 1.90 3.17
N GLU A 123 -14.46 0.76 3.77
CA GLU A 123 -14.10 0.63 5.19
C GLU A 123 -12.84 -0.20 5.37
N ILE A 124 -12.04 0.14 6.38
CA ILE A 124 -10.88 -0.65 6.78
C ILE A 124 -11.42 -1.85 7.55
N TYR A 125 -11.10 -3.03 7.06
CA TYR A 125 -11.43 -4.29 7.70
C TYR A 125 -10.17 -4.75 8.46
N VAL A 126 -10.24 -4.73 9.80
CA VAL A 126 -9.13 -5.19 10.64
C VAL A 126 -9.30 -6.69 10.85
N ASP A 127 -8.44 -7.48 10.21
CA ASP A 127 -8.32 -8.89 10.53
C ASP A 127 -7.41 -9.05 11.76
N PHE A 128 -8.02 -9.36 12.90
CA PHE A 128 -7.31 -9.57 14.17
C PHE A 128 -6.39 -10.81 14.15
N SER A 129 -6.52 -11.69 13.16
CA SER A 129 -5.63 -12.85 13.00
C SER A 129 -4.16 -12.43 12.83
N ASN A 130 -3.91 -11.25 12.27
CA ASN A 130 -2.55 -10.72 12.07
C ASN A 130 -1.92 -10.12 13.35
N VAL A 131 -2.71 -9.88 14.40
CA VAL A 131 -2.23 -9.29 15.67
C VAL A 131 -1.42 -10.30 16.50
N PHE A 132 -1.62 -11.59 16.28
CA PHE A 132 -1.03 -12.66 17.11
C PHE A 132 0.29 -13.24 16.58
N TYR A 133 0.85 -12.71 15.48
CA TYR A 133 2.14 -13.15 14.93
C TYR A 133 3.21 -12.06 15.14
N PRO A 134 3.85 -12.00 16.32
CA PRO A 134 5.00 -11.13 16.50
C PRO A 134 6.11 -11.55 15.54
N ILE A 135 6.74 -10.57 14.89
CA ILE A 135 7.98 -10.77 14.14
C ILE A 135 9.03 -11.16 15.18
N THR A 136 9.28 -12.44 15.35
CA THR A 136 10.45 -12.93 16.08
C THR A 136 11.66 -12.67 15.19
N LEU A 137 12.39 -11.60 15.51
CA LEU A 137 13.73 -11.30 14.98
C LEU A 137 14.74 -12.37 15.41
#